data_AF-A0A151SVK0-F1
#
_entry.id   AF-A0A151SVK0-F1
#
_cell.length_a   1.000
_cell.length_b   1.000
_cell.length_c   1.000
_cell.angle_alpha   90.00
_cell.angle_beta   90.00
_cell.angle_gamma   90.00
#
_symmetry.space_group_name_H-M   'P 1'
#
loop_
_entity.id
_entity.type
_entity.pdbx_description
1 polymer ?
#
loop_
_entity_poly.entity_id
_entity_poly.type
_entity_poly.pdbx_seq_one_letter_code
_entity_poly.pdbx_strand_id
1 'polypeptide(L)' 'MCGAIDTTPVHLRSSPNPNTYRCRYGFPSFLLQVVSDHKKIFWDVYIKAPDATDDATHFRDSLLFHQLASSDVV' A
#
# COMPACT_ATOMS: atom_id res chain seq x y z
N MET A 1 9.28 -0.10 17.95
CA MET A 1 9.72 0.24 16.58
C MET A 1 9.05 1.54 16.19
N CYS A 2 9.80 2.59 15.81
CA CYS A 2 9.22 3.76 15.16
C CYS A 2 9.58 3.70 13.67
N GLY A 3 8.56 3.87 12.83
CA GLY A 3 8.68 3.79 11.39
C GLY A 3 7.71 4.73 10.72
N ALA A 4 7.98 5.02 9.45
CA ALA A 4 7.10 5.79 8.59
C ALA A 4 6.30 4.84 7.70
N ILE A 5 5.02 5.17 7.51
CA ILE A 5 4.17 4.56 6.49
C ILE A 5 3.92 5.64 5.45
N ASP A 6 4.18 5.33 4.19
CA ASP A 6 3.86 6.22 3.08
C ASP A 6 3.20 5.45 1.94
N THR A 7 2.35 6.15 1.19
CA THR A 7 1.57 5.61 0.07
C THR A 7 1.74 6.49 -1.14
N THR A 8 2.10 5.89 -2.28
CA THR A 8 2.25 6.60 -3.54
C THR A 8 1.44 5.94 -4.66
N PRO A 9 0.60 6.69 -5.39
CA PRO A 9 -0.08 6.17 -6.57
C PRO A 9 0.89 6.09 -7.74
N VAL A 10 0.98 4.91 -8.36
CA VAL A 10 1.80 4.67 -9.55
C VAL A 10 0.91 4.64 -10.79
N HIS A 11 1.18 5.54 -11.73
CA HIS A 11 0.38 5.71 -12.94
C HIS A 11 0.44 4.47 -13.83
N LEU A 12 -0.72 3.94 -14.21
CA LEU A 12 -0.86 2.91 -15.22
C LEU A 12 -0.93 3.52 -16.62
N ARG A 13 -0.03 3.08 -17.52
CA ARG A 13 0.00 3.52 -18.92
C ARG A 13 -1.32 3.25 -19.67
N SER A 14 -2.04 2.21 -19.28
CA SER A 14 -3.35 1.83 -19.84
C SER A 14 -4.22 1.31 -18.72
N SER A 15 -5.50 1.70 -18.69
CA SER A 15 -6.46 1.12 -17.75
C SER A 15 -6.88 -0.26 -18.27
N PRO A 16 -6.56 -1.36 -17.57
CA PRO A 16 -6.99 -2.69 -18.00
C PRO A 16 -8.52 -2.84 -17.96
N ASN A 17 -9.22 -2.04 -17.14
CA ASN A 17 -10.68 -2.02 -17.07
C ASN A 17 -11.25 -0.60 -16.88
N PRO A 18 -12.50 -0.33 -17.31
CA PRO A 18 -13.16 0.96 -17.06
C PRO A 18 -13.40 1.23 -15.56
N ASN A 19 -13.48 0.16 -14.76
CA ASN A 19 -13.60 0.22 -13.30
C ASN A 19 -12.24 0.28 -12.57
N THR A 20 -11.15 0.57 -13.29
CA THR A 20 -9.84 0.77 -12.67
C THR A 20 -9.88 1.97 -11.73
N TYR A 21 -9.49 1.75 -10.47
CA TYR A 21 -9.13 2.71 -9.46
C TYR A 21 -8.37 3.89 -10.09
N ARG A 22 -8.89 5.08 -9.80
CA ARG A 22 -8.25 6.34 -10.14
C ARG A 22 -7.81 6.96 -8.83
N CYS A 23 -6.54 7.30 -8.73
CA CYS A 23 -6.06 8.02 -7.56
C CYS A 23 -6.71 9.40 -7.46
N ARG A 24 -6.46 10.06 -6.32
CA ARG A 24 -6.85 11.46 -6.05
C ARG A 24 -6.45 12.48 -7.13
N TYR A 25 -5.53 12.13 -8.02
CA TYR A 25 -5.06 12.97 -9.12
C TYR A 25 -5.80 12.71 -10.46
N GLY A 26 -6.78 11.81 -10.49
CA GLY A 26 -7.69 11.59 -11.63
C GLY A 26 -7.21 10.60 -12.70
N PHE A 27 -6.03 9.99 -12.53
CA PHE A 27 -5.48 9.01 -13.46
C PHE A 27 -5.57 7.57 -12.91
N PRO A 28 -5.68 6.55 -13.81
CA PRO A 28 -5.68 5.15 -13.39
C PRO A 28 -4.32 4.78 -12.79
N SER A 29 -4.33 4.18 -11.61
CA SER A 29 -3.12 3.85 -10.87
C SER A 29 -3.29 2.60 -10.04
N PHE A 30 -2.17 1.99 -9.63
CA PHE A 30 -2.16 1.12 -8.46
C PHE A 30 -1.54 1.86 -7.29
N LEU A 31 -1.86 1.43 -6.07
CA LEU A 31 -1.30 2.01 -4.85
C LEU A 31 -0.12 1.16 -4.37
N LEU A 32 1.01 1.84 -4.18
CA LEU A 32 2.19 1.28 -3.53
C LEU A 32 2.27 1.86 -2.12
N GLN A 33 2.28 0.98 -1.13
CA GLN A 33 2.48 1.34 0.27
C GLN A 33 3.79 0.74 0.76
N VAL A 34 4.52 1.53 1.55
CA VAL A 34 5.78 1.10 2.14
C VAL A 34 5.80 1.40 3.63
N VAL A 35 6.29 0.44 4.41
CA VAL A 35 6.61 0.61 5.82
C VAL A 35 8.13 0.57 5.98
N SER A 36 8.69 1.61 6.58
CA SER A 36 10.13 1.71 6.82
C SER A 36 10.43 2.10 8.25
N ASP A 37 11.58 1.70 8.76
CA ASP A 37 12.07 2.16 10.06
C ASP A 37 12.91 3.45 9.97
N HIS A 38 13.34 3.96 11.12
CA HIS A 38 14.24 5.10 11.23
C HIS A 38 15.60 4.94 10.50
N LYS A 39 16.02 3.71 10.17
CA LYS A 39 17.25 3.42 9.41
C LYS A 39 16.99 3.39 7.90
N LYS A 40 15.78 3.71 7.46
CA LYS A 40 15.32 3.64 6.07
C LYS A 40 15.34 2.21 5.52
N ILE A 41 15.23 1.20 6.38
CA ILE A 41 15.06 -0.19 5.96
C ILE A 41 13.59 -0.41 5.69
N PHE A 42 13.26 -1.03 4.55
CA PHE A 42 11.90 -1.43 4.22
C PHE A 42 11.55 -2.73 4.94
N TRP A 43 10.49 -2.67 5.74
CA TRP A 43 9.96 -3.82 6.47
C TRP A 43 8.84 -4.50 5.68
N ASP A 44 8.06 -3.70 4.95
CA ASP A 44 6.97 -4.19 4.14
C ASP A 44 6.74 -3.28 2.93
N VAL A 45 6.39 -3.92 1.82
CA VAL A 45 6.04 -3.27 0.55
C VAL A 45 4.80 -3.97 0.04
N TYR A 46 3.68 -3.25 0.03
CA TYR A 46 2.39 -3.79 -0.38
C TYR A 46 1.88 -3.06 -1.62
N ILE A 47 1.40 -3.84 -2.59
CA ILE A 47 0.81 -3.36 -3.84
C ILE A 47 -0.66 -3.75 -3.83
N LYS A 48 -1.54 -2.76 -3.94
CA LYS A 48 -2.97 -3.04 -4.07
C LYS A 48 -3.39 -2.95 -5.52
N ALA A 49 -4.19 -3.94 -5.91
CA ALA A 49 -4.67 -4.07 -7.26
C ALA A 49 -5.50 -2.82 -7.66
N PRO A 50 -5.42 -2.43 -8.94
CA PRO A 50 -6.05 -1.21 -9.44
C PRO A 50 -7.57 -1.31 -9.53
N ASP A 51 -8.23 -2.29 -8.92
CA ASP A 51 -9.68 -2.43 -8.79
C ASP A 51 -10.17 -2.36 -7.34
N ALA A 52 -9.24 -2.25 -6.38
CA ALA A 52 -9.58 -2.23 -4.96
C ALA A 52 -10.01 -0.83 -4.49
N THR A 53 -10.89 -0.80 -3.47
CA THR A 53 -11.80 0.33 -3.26
C THR A 53 -11.46 1.25 -2.07
N ASP A 54 -10.30 1.12 -1.43
CA ASP A 54 -10.01 1.94 -0.24
C ASP A 54 -8.52 2.09 0.07
N ASP A 55 -8.07 3.35 0.15
CA ASP A 55 -6.71 3.77 0.48
C ASP A 55 -6.50 3.79 2.01
N ALA A 56 -7.57 3.96 2.80
CA ALA A 56 -7.50 4.21 4.24
C ALA A 56 -7.20 2.96 5.08
N THR A 57 -7.48 1.77 4.53
CA THR A 57 -7.37 0.47 5.21
C THR A 57 -6.18 -0.37 4.76
N HIS A 58 -5.36 0.18 3.86
CA HIS A 58 -4.33 -0.50 3.10
C HIS A 58 -3.26 -1.22 3.93
N PHE A 59 -2.82 -0.61 5.04
CA PHE A 59 -1.86 -1.27 5.95
C PHE A 59 -2.46 -2.51 6.63
N ARG A 60 -3.76 -2.47 6.93
CA ARG A 60 -4.42 -3.54 7.70
C ARG A 60 -4.50 -4.84 6.92
N ASP A 61 -4.45 -4.76 5.60
CA ASP A 61 -4.47 -5.91 4.70
C ASP A 61 -3.06 -6.51 4.49
N SER A 62 -2.00 -5.89 5.04
CA SER A 62 -0.62 -6.30 4.81
C SER A 62 -0.18 -7.42 5.76
N LEU A 63 0.71 -8.30 5.29
CA LEU A 63 1.25 -9.41 6.08
C LEU A 63 1.94 -8.90 7.35
N LEU A 64 2.65 -7.78 7.25
CA LEU A 64 3.32 -7.15 8.39
C LEU A 64 2.32 -6.74 9.47
N PHE A 65 1.18 -6.15 9.11
CA PHE A 65 0.14 -5.80 10.09
C PHE A 65 -0.39 -7.05 10.80
N HIS A 66 -0.63 -8.13 10.06
CA HIS A 66 -1.12 -9.39 10.63
C HIS A 66 -0.11 -9.99 11.61
N GLN A 67 1.19 -9.99 11.28
CA GLN A 67 2.26 -10.47 12.16
C GLN A 67 2.42 -9.60 13.42
N LEU A 68 2.31 -8.27 13.27
CA LEU A 68 2.35 -7.35 14.42
C LEU A 68 1.12 -7.53 15.32
N ALA A 69 -0.06 -7.74 14.74
CA ALA A 69 -1.31 -7.93 15.48
C ALA A 69 -1.37 -9.29 16.19
N SER A 70 -0.76 -10.34 15.63
CA SER A 70 -0.69 -11.67 16.25
C SER A 70 0.39 -11.78 17.34
N SER A 71 1.20 -10.74 17.55
CA SER A 71 2.41 -10.79 18.42
C SER A 71 3.47 -11.81 17.99
N ASP A 72 3.45 -12.23 16.71
CA ASP A 72 4.44 -13.17 16.16
C ASP A 72 5.79 -12.49 15.85
N VAL A 73 5.88 -11.17 16.00
CA VAL A 73 7.12 -10.38 15.81
C VAL A 73 7.81 -10.22 17.16
N VAL A 74 8.78 -11.11 17.45
CA VAL A 74 9.70 -11.04 18.60
C VAL A 74 10.98 -10.32 18.22
#